data_AF-A0A1F9RFT8-F1
#
_entry.id   AF-A0A1F9RFT8-F1
#
_cell.length_a   1.000
_cell.length_b   1.000
_cell.length_c   1.000
_cell.angle_alpha   90.00
_cell.angle_beta   90.00
_cell.angle_gamma   90.00
#
_symmetry.space_group_name_H-M   'P 1'
#
loop_
_entity.id
_entity.type
_entity.pdbx_description
1 polymer ?
#
loop_
_entity_poly.entity_id
_entity_poly.type
_entity_poly.pdbx_seq_one_letter_code
_entity_poly.pdbx_strand_id
1 'polypeptide(L)'
;MSEEKTQVTTVGEKVAPFELETFDPVACKFGKFSLADALKAKRWTLLVFYPADFTFVCPTELADLADRHAELEKLGAEVLSVSTDTKFTHMGWQAQEKLLKDVKYRMGADARGRLAQALGAYDYCSGLAYRGTFIINPDGVLAGAEINLNNVGRDMGELVRKMKAFAHTYKNPAEVCPAKWKPGEKTLKPSEKLVGKVGDELK
;
A
#
# COMPACT_ATOMS: atom_id res chain seq x y z
N MET A 1 0.78 4.47 -33.46
CA MET A 1 0.81 5.07 -32.12
C MET A 1 1.88 4.32 -31.35
N SER A 2 3.04 4.92 -31.14
CA SER A 2 4.09 4.30 -30.34
C SER A 2 3.64 4.30 -28.88
N GLU A 3 3.32 3.12 -28.35
CA GLU A 3 3.15 2.92 -26.92
C GLU A 3 4.51 3.19 -26.27
N GLU A 4 4.68 4.39 -25.76
CA GLU A 4 5.74 4.69 -24.82
C GLU A 4 5.42 3.88 -23.56
N LYS A 5 5.99 2.66 -23.48
CA LYS A 5 5.89 1.81 -22.29
C LYS A 5 6.38 2.64 -21.12
N THR A 6 5.43 3.11 -20.30
CA THR A 6 5.77 3.80 -19.05
C THR A 6 6.59 2.82 -18.23
N GLN A 7 7.82 3.20 -17.89
CA GLN A 7 8.70 2.37 -17.10
C GLN A 7 8.02 2.07 -15.76
N VAL A 8 7.81 0.78 -15.49
CA VAL A 8 7.22 0.33 -14.22
C VAL A 8 8.23 0.55 -13.11
N THR A 9 7.81 1.20 -12.03
CA THR A 9 8.61 1.33 -10.80
C THR A 9 8.60 0.01 -10.05
N THR A 10 9.79 -0.48 -9.73
CA THR A 10 10.02 -1.75 -9.03
C THR A 10 10.55 -1.52 -7.62
N VAL A 11 10.51 -2.56 -6.78
CA VAL A 11 11.00 -2.49 -5.40
C VAL A 11 12.47 -2.06 -5.37
N GLY A 12 12.79 -1.08 -4.54
CA GLY A 12 14.13 -0.46 -4.44
C GLY A 12 14.28 0.84 -5.24
N GLU A 13 13.37 1.12 -6.16
CA GLU A 13 13.39 2.36 -6.94
C GLU A 13 12.61 3.50 -6.26
N LYS A 14 12.94 4.74 -6.62
CA LYS A 14 12.17 5.92 -6.21
C LYS A 14 10.87 5.98 -6.99
N VAL A 15 9.75 6.14 -6.29
CA VAL A 15 8.45 6.36 -6.90
C VAL A 15 8.39 7.80 -7.41
N ALA A 16 8.02 7.97 -8.68
CA ALA A 16 7.82 9.29 -9.26
C ALA A 16 6.71 10.05 -8.49
N PRO A 17 6.84 11.38 -8.31
CA PRO A 17 5.79 12.18 -7.68
C PRO A 17 4.46 12.02 -8.43
N PHE A 18 3.38 11.87 -7.67
CA PHE A 18 2.03 11.80 -8.20
C PHE A 18 1.05 12.52 -7.28
N GLU A 19 -0.10 12.88 -7.85
CA GLU A 19 -1.25 13.37 -7.12
C GLU A 19 -2.49 12.54 -7.47
N LEU A 20 -3.35 12.33 -6.50
CA LEU A 20 -4.66 11.71 -6.68
C LEU A 20 -5.74 12.65 -6.18
N GLU A 21 -6.85 12.72 -6.92
CA GLU A 21 -8.09 13.20 -6.30
C GLU A 21 -8.58 12.15 -5.31
N THR A 22 -9.15 12.59 -4.20
CA THR A 22 -9.56 11.68 -3.11
C THR A 22 -10.96 12.01 -2.62
N PHE A 23 -11.62 11.01 -2.07
CA PHE A 23 -12.75 11.17 -1.16
C PHE A 23 -12.27 10.85 0.26
N ASP A 24 -12.57 11.74 1.21
CA ASP A 24 -12.35 11.55 2.64
C ASP A 24 -13.68 11.17 3.31
N PRO A 25 -13.84 9.92 3.77
CA PRO A 25 -15.09 9.47 4.41
C PRO A 25 -15.40 10.15 5.74
N VAL A 26 -14.38 10.57 6.49
CA VAL A 26 -14.55 11.20 7.81
C VAL A 26 -15.04 12.63 7.65
N ALA A 27 -14.40 13.39 6.77
CA ALA A 27 -14.79 14.76 6.48
C ALA A 27 -16.00 14.84 5.53
N CYS A 28 -16.35 13.74 4.86
CA CYS A 28 -17.32 13.66 3.78
C CYS A 28 -17.05 14.72 2.70
N LYS A 29 -15.79 14.82 2.27
CA LYS A 29 -15.32 15.86 1.33
C LYS A 29 -14.37 15.29 0.28
N PHE A 30 -14.34 15.95 -0.86
CA PHE A 30 -13.31 15.72 -1.86
C PHE A 30 -12.04 16.49 -1.51
N GLY A 31 -10.90 15.85 -1.77
CA GLY A 31 -9.59 16.41 -1.51
C GLY A 31 -8.57 15.93 -2.52
N LYS A 32 -7.29 16.11 -2.18
CA LYS A 32 -6.16 15.61 -2.94
C LYS A 32 -5.16 14.93 -2.02
N PHE A 33 -4.46 13.94 -2.56
CA PHE A 33 -3.26 13.37 -1.98
C PHE A 33 -2.08 13.68 -2.89
N SER A 34 -0.94 14.06 -2.30
CA SER A 34 0.32 14.28 -3.01
C SER A 34 1.40 13.45 -2.33
N LEU A 35 2.07 12.58 -3.10
CA LEU A 35 3.21 11.82 -2.58
C LEU A 35 4.29 12.78 -2.08
N ALA A 36 4.56 13.87 -2.79
CA ALA A 36 5.58 14.83 -2.41
C ALA A 36 5.34 15.43 -1.00
N ASP A 37 4.09 15.70 -0.64
CA ASP A 37 3.76 16.23 0.68
C ASP A 37 3.88 15.16 1.78
N ALA A 38 3.51 13.92 1.49
CA ALA A 38 3.73 12.80 2.41
C ALA A 38 5.24 12.58 2.69
N LEU A 39 6.09 12.68 1.66
CA LEU A 39 7.55 12.57 1.79
C LEU A 39 8.15 13.74 2.57
N LYS A 40 7.69 14.98 2.35
CA LYS A 40 8.10 16.14 3.17
C LYS A 40 7.74 15.95 4.64
N ALA A 41 6.57 15.36 4.92
CA ALA A 41 6.12 15.03 6.27
C ALA A 41 6.80 13.78 6.86
N LYS A 42 7.75 13.16 6.13
CA LYS A 42 8.46 11.93 6.52
C LYS A 42 7.53 10.77 6.90
N ARG A 43 6.40 10.65 6.17
CA ARG A 43 5.42 9.58 6.36
C ARG A 43 5.65 8.42 5.39
N TRP A 44 5.31 7.23 5.84
CA TRP A 44 5.13 6.09 4.94
C TRP A 44 3.87 6.32 4.11
N THR A 45 3.82 5.82 2.88
CA THR A 45 2.60 5.83 2.05
C THR A 45 2.23 4.41 1.68
N LEU A 46 0.98 4.03 1.98
CA LEU A 46 0.40 2.72 1.61
C LEU A 46 -0.67 2.93 0.56
N LEU A 47 -0.46 2.32 -0.60
CA LEU A 47 -1.44 2.33 -1.69
C LEU A 47 -2.03 0.92 -1.78
N VAL A 48 -3.32 0.79 -1.50
CA VAL A 48 -4.06 -0.47 -1.56
C VAL A 48 -5.01 -0.41 -2.75
N PHE A 49 -4.51 -0.85 -3.91
CA PHE A 49 -5.29 -0.95 -5.13
C PHE A 49 -6.34 -2.04 -5.05
N TYR A 50 -7.51 -1.79 -5.62
CA TYR A 50 -8.56 -2.78 -5.84
C TYR A 50 -9.22 -2.56 -7.21
N PRO A 51 -9.85 -3.60 -7.81
CA PRO A 51 -10.37 -3.50 -9.17
C PRO A 51 -11.42 -2.43 -9.41
N ALA A 52 -12.51 -2.43 -8.63
CA ALA A 52 -13.62 -1.51 -8.83
C ALA A 52 -14.52 -1.42 -7.59
N ASP A 53 -15.15 -0.26 -7.41
CA ASP A 53 -16.25 -0.02 -6.49
C ASP A 53 -17.46 -0.92 -6.83
N PHE A 54 -18.35 -1.14 -5.86
CA PHE A 54 -19.58 -1.94 -6.03
C PHE A 54 -19.36 -3.39 -6.50
N THR A 55 -18.21 -4.00 -6.16
CA THR A 55 -17.90 -5.41 -6.42
C THR A 55 -17.80 -6.24 -5.14
N PHE A 56 -17.41 -7.52 -5.24
CA PHE A 56 -17.65 -8.51 -4.19
C PHE A 56 -16.52 -8.68 -3.16
N VAL A 57 -15.27 -8.82 -3.62
CA VAL A 57 -14.11 -9.04 -2.73
C VAL A 57 -13.50 -7.73 -2.24
N CYS A 58 -13.63 -6.65 -3.02
CA CYS A 58 -13.10 -5.35 -2.67
C CYS A 58 -13.61 -4.83 -1.30
N PRO A 59 -14.92 -4.88 -0.97
CA PRO A 59 -15.37 -4.36 0.31
C PRO A 59 -14.87 -5.18 1.51
N THR A 60 -14.58 -6.48 1.33
CA THR A 60 -14.02 -7.30 2.41
C THR A 60 -12.56 -6.91 2.71
N GLU A 61 -11.75 -6.65 1.68
CA GLU A 61 -10.36 -6.18 1.86
C GLU A 61 -10.30 -4.78 2.48
N LEU A 62 -11.21 -3.88 2.08
CA LEU A 62 -11.27 -2.53 2.61
C LEU A 62 -11.78 -2.49 4.06
N ALA A 63 -12.75 -3.34 4.42
CA ALA A 63 -13.14 -3.50 5.82
C ALA A 63 -11.97 -4.02 6.69
N ASP A 64 -11.24 -5.04 6.20
CA ASP A 64 -10.07 -5.60 6.89
C ASP A 64 -8.95 -4.55 7.08
N LEU A 65 -8.79 -3.65 6.10
CA LEU A 65 -7.87 -2.52 6.18
C LEU A 65 -8.36 -1.46 7.19
N ALA A 66 -9.67 -1.19 7.24
CA ALA A 66 -10.26 -0.24 8.17
C ALA A 66 -10.04 -0.65 9.63
N ASP A 67 -10.19 -1.93 9.94
CA ASP A 67 -9.94 -2.50 11.28
C ASP A 67 -8.48 -2.29 11.75
N ARG A 68 -7.54 -2.22 10.81
CA ARG A 68 -6.11 -2.05 11.07
C ARG A 68 -5.60 -0.62 10.83
N HIS A 69 -6.46 0.28 10.36
CA HIS A 69 -6.06 1.63 9.94
C HIS A 69 -5.36 2.40 11.06
N ALA A 70 -5.94 2.38 12.26
CA ALA A 70 -5.38 3.10 13.42
C ALA A 70 -4.00 2.57 13.84
N GLU A 71 -3.70 1.29 13.59
CA GLU A 71 -2.38 0.73 13.86
C GLU A 71 -1.36 1.19 12.81
N LEU A 72 -1.75 1.22 11.53
CA LEU A 72 -0.91 1.72 10.45
C LEU A 72 -0.61 3.22 10.62
N GLU A 73 -1.59 4.02 11.03
CA GLU A 73 -1.38 5.45 11.33
C GLU A 73 -0.39 5.66 12.49
N LYS A 74 -0.46 4.84 13.56
CA LYS A 74 0.52 4.88 14.66
C LYS A 74 1.95 4.57 14.21
N LEU A 75 2.12 3.81 13.13
CA LEU A 75 3.42 3.55 12.50
C LEU A 75 3.89 4.72 11.61
N GLY A 76 3.11 5.81 11.52
CA GLY A 76 3.40 6.98 10.69
C GLY A 76 3.00 6.81 9.23
N ALA A 77 2.17 5.81 8.91
CA ALA A 77 1.72 5.57 7.54
C ALA A 77 0.50 6.41 7.18
N GLU A 78 0.51 6.99 5.99
CA GLU A 78 -0.67 7.48 5.30
C GLU A 78 -1.23 6.34 4.45
N VAL A 79 -2.49 5.99 4.66
CA VAL A 79 -3.16 4.88 3.98
C VAL A 79 -4.12 5.42 2.93
N LEU A 80 -4.06 4.89 1.72
CA LEU A 80 -5.04 5.14 0.67
C LEU A 80 -5.50 3.84 0.04
N SER A 81 -6.80 3.66 -0.11
CA SER A 81 -7.32 2.73 -1.11
C SER A 81 -7.33 3.40 -2.47
N VAL A 82 -7.10 2.66 -3.56
CA VAL A 82 -7.07 3.24 -4.92
C VAL A 82 -7.79 2.31 -5.90
N SER A 83 -8.64 2.87 -6.76
CA SER A 83 -9.13 2.17 -7.94
C SER A 83 -9.13 3.10 -9.15
N THR A 84 -9.54 2.59 -10.30
CA THR A 84 -9.75 3.39 -11.52
C THR A 84 -11.12 4.10 -11.53
N ASP A 85 -11.90 3.99 -10.46
CA ASP A 85 -13.13 4.75 -10.28
C ASP A 85 -12.85 6.22 -9.96
N THR A 86 -13.92 7.01 -9.93
CA THR A 86 -13.86 8.42 -9.56
C THR A 86 -14.15 8.62 -8.07
N LYS A 87 -13.70 9.74 -7.51
CA LYS A 87 -14.03 10.17 -6.14
C LYS A 87 -15.55 10.23 -5.87
N PHE A 88 -16.37 10.48 -6.91
CA PHE A 88 -17.81 10.50 -6.78
C PHE A 88 -18.38 9.09 -6.59
N THR A 89 -17.83 8.11 -7.31
CA THR A 89 -18.15 6.69 -7.15
C THR A 89 -17.80 6.24 -5.73
N HIS A 90 -16.61 6.59 -5.24
CA HIS A 90 -16.17 6.27 -3.87
C HIS A 90 -17.13 6.80 -2.81
N MET A 91 -17.54 8.07 -2.93
CA MET A 91 -18.51 8.68 -2.01
C MET A 91 -19.84 7.93 -2.02
N GLY A 92 -20.35 7.60 -3.22
CA GLY A 92 -21.59 6.84 -3.36
C GLY A 92 -21.47 5.43 -2.77
N TRP A 93 -20.35 4.75 -3.02
CA TRP A 93 -20.14 3.39 -2.57
C TRP A 93 -19.96 3.29 -1.06
N GLN A 94 -19.11 4.15 -0.47
CA GLN A 94 -18.90 4.19 0.97
C GLN A 94 -20.19 4.50 1.74
N ALA A 95 -21.08 5.33 1.18
CA ALA A 95 -22.38 5.63 1.79
C ALA A 95 -23.37 4.46 1.74
N GLN A 96 -23.26 3.56 0.75
CA GLN A 96 -24.23 2.47 0.52
C GLN A 96 -23.76 1.12 1.05
N GLU A 97 -22.46 0.83 0.98
CA GLU A 97 -21.88 -0.46 1.36
C GLU A 97 -21.65 -0.53 2.87
N LYS A 98 -22.36 -1.46 3.52
CA LYS A 98 -22.32 -1.61 4.98
C LYS A 98 -20.95 -2.03 5.50
N LEU A 99 -20.18 -2.77 4.69
CA LEU A 99 -18.81 -3.14 5.04
C LEU A 99 -17.85 -1.94 5.09
N LEU A 100 -18.17 -0.84 4.40
CA LEU A 100 -17.31 0.36 4.35
C LEU A 100 -17.66 1.42 5.40
N LYS A 101 -18.62 1.15 6.29
CA LYS A 101 -19.09 2.11 7.30
C LYS A 101 -17.96 2.61 8.22
N ASP A 102 -16.95 1.78 8.47
CA ASP A 102 -15.84 2.07 9.38
C ASP A 102 -14.56 2.53 8.65
N VAL A 103 -14.61 2.67 7.32
CA VAL A 103 -13.49 3.18 6.52
C VAL A 103 -13.27 4.66 6.85
N LYS A 104 -12.05 4.99 7.27
CA LYS A 104 -11.65 6.35 7.68
C LYS A 104 -10.43 6.89 6.93
N TYR A 105 -9.77 6.06 6.14
CA TYR A 105 -8.68 6.49 5.27
C TYR A 105 -9.23 7.08 3.97
N ARG A 106 -8.38 7.82 3.26
CA ARG A 106 -8.73 8.45 1.98
C ARG A 106 -8.89 7.40 0.88
N MET A 107 -9.92 7.55 0.06
CA MET A 107 -10.14 6.75 -1.15
C MET A 107 -9.68 7.54 -2.38
N GLY A 108 -8.59 7.11 -3.01
CA GLY A 108 -7.95 7.76 -4.15
C GLY A 108 -8.47 7.29 -5.50
N ALA A 109 -8.76 8.27 -6.36
CA ALA A 109 -9.26 8.05 -7.71
C ALA A 109 -8.12 8.11 -8.73
N ASP A 110 -7.70 6.95 -9.24
CA ASP A 110 -6.79 6.84 -10.39
C ASP A 110 -7.60 6.67 -11.68
N ALA A 111 -8.50 7.62 -11.97
CA ALA A 111 -9.47 7.53 -13.07
C ALA A 111 -8.86 7.33 -14.47
N ARG A 112 -7.54 7.57 -14.62
CA ARG A 112 -6.80 7.36 -15.87
C ARG A 112 -5.93 6.11 -15.84
N GLY A 113 -5.91 5.38 -14.73
CA GLY A 113 -5.07 4.20 -14.50
C GLY A 113 -3.57 4.47 -14.55
N ARG A 114 -3.13 5.74 -14.43
CA ARG A 114 -1.73 6.11 -14.66
C ARG A 114 -0.84 5.62 -13.53
N LEU A 115 -1.33 5.70 -12.30
CA LEU A 115 -0.57 5.24 -11.15
C LEU A 115 -0.54 3.71 -11.11
N ALA A 116 -1.67 3.05 -11.40
CA ALA A 116 -1.72 1.60 -11.55
C ALA A 116 -0.74 1.10 -12.63
N GLN A 117 -0.65 1.79 -13.78
CA GLN A 117 0.31 1.46 -14.84
C GLN A 117 1.76 1.65 -14.37
N ALA A 118 2.06 2.80 -13.75
CA ALA A 118 3.41 3.10 -13.25
C ALA A 118 3.89 2.11 -12.18
N LEU A 119 2.97 1.52 -11.41
CA LEU A 119 3.27 0.53 -10.38
C LEU A 119 3.07 -0.93 -10.85
N GLY A 120 2.75 -1.15 -12.13
CA GLY A 120 2.57 -2.49 -12.70
C GLY A 120 1.33 -3.24 -12.20
N ALA A 121 0.36 -2.53 -11.61
CA ALA A 121 -0.91 -3.09 -11.14
C ALA A 121 -2.07 -2.88 -12.12
N TYR A 122 -1.84 -2.35 -13.33
CA TYR A 122 -2.93 -2.13 -14.30
C TYR A 122 -3.18 -3.36 -15.18
N ASP A 123 -4.45 -3.77 -15.26
CA ASP A 123 -4.91 -4.76 -16.21
C ASP A 123 -5.35 -4.08 -17.51
N TYR A 124 -4.51 -4.16 -18.53
CA TYR A 124 -4.79 -3.57 -19.84
C TYR A 124 -5.98 -4.21 -20.57
N CYS A 125 -6.41 -5.42 -20.19
CA CYS A 125 -7.57 -6.06 -20.80
C CYS A 125 -8.88 -5.51 -20.25
N SER A 126 -8.97 -5.28 -18.94
CA SER A 126 -10.21 -4.80 -18.29
C SER A 126 -10.26 -3.29 -18.08
N GLY A 127 -9.11 -2.62 -18.07
CA GLY A 127 -9.00 -1.21 -17.70
C GLY A 127 -9.08 -0.95 -16.19
N LEU A 128 -8.95 -1.99 -15.39
CA LEU A 128 -9.01 -1.94 -13.92
C LEU A 128 -7.62 -2.18 -13.30
N ALA A 129 -7.50 -1.92 -12.01
CA ALA A 129 -6.32 -2.31 -11.26
C ALA A 129 -6.44 -3.77 -10.76
N TYR A 130 -5.33 -4.51 -10.75
CA TYR A 130 -5.17 -5.70 -9.94
C TYR A 130 -5.18 -5.37 -8.44
N ARG A 131 -5.30 -6.41 -7.61
CA ARG A 131 -5.22 -6.29 -6.14
C ARG A 131 -3.77 -6.05 -5.70
N GLY A 132 -3.30 -4.82 -5.90
CA GLY A 132 -1.93 -4.38 -5.61
C GLY A 132 -1.81 -3.64 -4.28
N THR A 133 -0.86 -4.02 -3.42
CA THR A 133 -0.51 -3.26 -2.20
C THR A 133 0.94 -2.79 -2.31
N PHE A 134 1.16 -1.49 -2.19
CA PHE A 134 2.48 -0.87 -2.34
C PHE A 134 2.85 -0.10 -1.07
N ILE A 135 4.08 -0.34 -0.59
CA ILE A 135 4.65 0.28 0.61
C ILE A 135 5.77 1.21 0.18
N ILE A 136 5.56 2.53 0.33
CA ILE A 136 6.55 3.55 -0.01
C ILE A 136 7.11 4.13 1.29
N ASN A 137 8.43 4.14 1.42
CA ASN A 137 9.10 4.66 2.61
C ASN A 137 9.17 6.19 2.64
N PRO A 138 9.55 6.80 3.78
CA PRO A 138 9.63 8.26 3.94
C PRO A 138 10.62 8.98 3.00
N ASP A 139 11.48 8.24 2.30
CA ASP A 139 12.39 8.80 1.29
C ASP A 139 11.84 8.61 -0.13
N GLY A 140 10.67 8.00 -0.30
CA GLY A 140 10.02 7.78 -1.59
C GLY A 140 10.47 6.52 -2.31
N VAL A 141 11.17 5.61 -1.63
CA VAL A 141 11.54 4.31 -2.21
C VAL A 141 10.38 3.33 -2.06
N LEU A 142 10.05 2.61 -3.13
CA LEU A 142 9.12 1.48 -3.07
C LEU A 142 9.79 0.34 -2.29
N ALA A 143 9.42 0.17 -1.03
CA ALA A 143 10.03 -0.80 -0.11
C ALA A 143 9.45 -2.21 -0.26
N GLY A 144 8.16 -2.31 -0.63
CA GLY A 144 7.50 -3.58 -0.82
C GLY A 144 6.28 -3.47 -1.73
N ALA A 145 5.99 -4.56 -2.43
CA ALA A 145 4.83 -4.69 -3.28
C ALA A 145 4.23 -6.10 -3.15
N GLU A 146 2.92 -6.22 -3.28
CA GLU A 146 2.17 -7.47 -3.36
C GLU A 146 1.07 -7.28 -4.41
N ILE A 147 0.97 -8.17 -5.39
CA ILE A 147 -0.04 -8.07 -6.46
C ILE A 147 -0.70 -9.44 -6.62
N ASN A 148 -2.00 -9.49 -6.37
CA ASN A 148 -2.80 -10.70 -6.53
C ASN A 148 -3.73 -10.59 -7.74
N LEU A 149 -3.98 -11.74 -8.39
CA LEU A 149 -5.09 -11.85 -9.33
C LEU A 149 -6.42 -11.59 -8.62
N ASN A 150 -7.40 -11.08 -9.36
CA ASN A 150 -8.64 -10.52 -8.81
C ASN A 150 -9.52 -11.52 -8.04
N ASN A 151 -9.27 -12.82 -8.17
CA ASN A 151 -9.96 -13.90 -7.48
C ASN A 151 -9.37 -14.25 -6.09
N VAL A 152 -8.26 -13.63 -5.67
CA VAL A 152 -7.62 -13.89 -4.37
C VAL A 152 -7.51 -12.60 -3.57
N GLY A 153 -8.25 -12.52 -2.46
CA GLY A 153 -8.15 -11.40 -1.51
C GLY A 153 -6.84 -11.44 -0.71
N ARG A 154 -6.36 -10.28 -0.28
CA ARG A 154 -5.18 -10.09 0.57
C ARG A 154 -5.55 -10.10 2.05
N ASP A 155 -4.56 -10.39 2.88
CA ASP A 155 -4.64 -10.31 4.34
C ASP A 155 -3.97 -9.02 4.83
N MET A 156 -4.74 -8.08 5.38
CA MET A 156 -4.20 -6.81 5.87
C MET A 156 -3.39 -7.00 7.16
N GLY A 157 -3.50 -8.15 7.83
CA GLY A 157 -2.61 -8.55 8.92
C GLY A 157 -1.17 -8.74 8.45
N GLU A 158 -0.98 -9.31 7.27
CA GLU A 158 0.35 -9.43 6.66
C GLU A 158 0.89 -8.06 6.21
N LEU A 159 0.03 -7.17 5.72
CA LEU A 159 0.41 -5.77 5.46
C LEU A 159 0.93 -5.10 6.74
N VAL A 160 0.20 -5.20 7.86
CA VAL A 160 0.64 -4.66 9.16
C VAL A 160 1.97 -5.28 9.60
N ARG A 161 2.15 -6.59 9.45
CA ARG A 161 3.40 -7.27 9.81
C ARG A 161 4.57 -6.77 8.98
N LYS A 162 4.40 -6.69 7.64
CA LYS A 162 5.41 -6.12 6.72
C LYS A 162 5.72 -4.67 7.09
N MET A 163 4.71 -3.87 7.39
CA MET A 163 4.89 -2.46 7.79
C MET A 163 5.71 -2.30 9.06
N LYS A 164 5.46 -3.12 10.08
CA LYS A 164 6.27 -3.14 11.31
C LYS A 164 7.73 -3.51 11.02
N ALA A 165 7.96 -4.50 10.16
CA ALA A 165 9.31 -4.92 9.77
C ALA A 165 10.04 -3.80 9.00
N PHE A 166 9.39 -3.18 8.02
CA PHE A 166 9.96 -2.06 7.27
C PHE A 166 10.22 -0.84 8.16
N ALA A 167 9.30 -0.51 9.07
CA ALA A 167 9.52 0.56 10.03
C ALA A 167 10.69 0.27 10.98
N HIS A 168 10.91 -1.00 11.35
CA HIS A 168 12.05 -1.42 12.18
C HIS A 168 13.37 -1.28 11.43
N THR A 169 13.49 -1.86 10.23
CA THR A 169 14.74 -1.81 9.44
C THR A 169 15.06 -0.42 8.93
N TYR A 170 14.04 0.42 8.69
CA TYR A 170 14.24 1.83 8.38
C TYR A 170 14.88 2.60 9.54
N LYS A 171 14.51 2.29 10.78
CA LYS A 171 15.12 2.88 12.00
C LYS A 171 16.47 2.23 12.35
N ASN A 172 16.67 0.97 11.98
CA ASN A 172 17.85 0.17 12.29
C ASN A 172 18.48 -0.38 11.00
N PRO A 173 19.15 0.46 10.18
CA PRO A 173 19.60 0.08 8.83
C PRO A 173 20.68 -1.01 8.79
N ALA A 174 21.34 -1.31 9.91
CA ALA A 174 22.29 -2.41 10.03
C ALA A 174 21.63 -3.76 10.34
N GLU A 175 20.31 -3.78 10.58
CA GLU A 175 19.55 -4.97 10.93
C GLU A 175 18.64 -5.44 9.80
N VAL A 176 18.41 -6.75 9.74
CA VAL A 176 17.42 -7.37 8.88
C VAL A 176 16.44 -8.21 9.70
N CYS A 177 15.18 -8.20 9.28
CA CYS A 177 14.13 -9.00 9.89
C CYS A 177 14.09 -10.38 9.22
N PRO A 178 14.25 -11.49 9.97
CA PRO A 178 14.14 -12.85 9.42
C PRO A 178 12.70 -13.19 9.00
N ALA A 179 12.52 -14.39 8.44
CA ALA A 179 11.20 -14.89 8.06
C ALA A 179 10.24 -14.90 9.26
N LYS A 180 8.97 -14.53 9.00
CA LYS A 180 7.89 -14.44 10.00
C LYS A 180 8.12 -13.44 11.15
N TRP A 181 9.17 -12.62 11.09
CA TRP A 181 9.52 -11.68 12.15
C TRP A 181 8.35 -10.78 12.57
N LYS A 182 8.23 -10.59 13.89
CA LYS A 182 7.32 -9.66 14.56
C LYS A 182 8.08 -8.76 15.56
N PRO A 183 7.53 -7.60 15.96
CA PRO A 183 8.16 -6.74 16.95
C PRO A 183 8.51 -7.48 18.25
N GLY A 184 9.74 -7.28 18.73
CA GLY A 184 10.28 -7.95 19.90
C GLY A 184 11.01 -9.26 19.61
N GLU A 185 10.86 -9.83 18.42
CA GLU A 185 11.61 -11.01 18.01
C GLU A 185 13.03 -10.65 17.54
N LYS A 186 13.92 -11.64 17.57
CA LYS A 186 15.33 -11.49 17.23
C LYS A 186 15.52 -11.05 15.77
N THR A 187 16.30 -9.99 15.56
CA THR A 187 16.80 -9.55 14.25
C THR A 187 18.19 -10.09 13.99
N LEU A 188 18.66 -9.95 12.74
CA LEU A 188 20.01 -10.34 12.33
C LEU A 188 20.81 -9.11 11.92
N LYS A 189 22.12 -9.13 12.15
CA LYS A 189 23.07 -8.13 11.63
C LYS A 189 23.96 -8.80 10.60
N PRO A 190 23.75 -8.55 9.29
CA PRO A 190 24.56 -9.16 8.24
C PRO A 190 26.05 -8.90 8.45
N SER A 191 26.87 -9.96 8.44
CA SER A 191 28.33 -9.91 8.55
C SER A 191 28.94 -11.19 8.00
N GLU A 192 30.24 -11.19 7.70
CA GLU A 192 30.98 -12.36 7.21
C GLU A 192 30.91 -13.52 8.22
N LYS A 193 30.87 -13.21 9.51
CA LYS A 193 30.77 -14.20 10.60
C LYS A 193 29.45 -14.96 10.59
N LEU A 194 28.39 -14.36 10.05
CA LEU A 194 27.05 -14.93 10.03
C LEU A 194 26.79 -15.80 8.79
N VAL A 195 27.62 -15.70 7.76
CA VAL A 195 27.51 -16.47 6.52
C VAL A 195 27.55 -17.97 6.84
N GLY A 196 26.49 -18.70 6.47
CA GLY A 196 26.34 -20.13 6.75
C GLY A 196 25.97 -20.50 8.18
N LYS A 197 25.80 -19.52 9.10
CA LYS A 197 25.55 -19.75 10.54
C LYS A 197 24.23 -19.16 11.05
N VAL A 198 23.37 -18.67 10.16
CA VAL A 198 22.08 -18.04 10.51
C VAL A 198 21.20 -18.94 11.37
N GLY A 199 21.19 -20.25 11.10
CA GLY A 199 20.38 -21.21 11.87
C GLY A 199 20.78 -21.35 13.33
N ASP A 200 22.05 -21.10 13.68
CA ASP A 200 22.51 -21.12 15.07
C ASP A 200 22.27 -19.78 15.75
N GLU A 201 22.28 -18.68 15.00
CA GLU A 201 21.93 -17.35 15.49
C GLU A 201 20.42 -17.21 15.75
N LEU A 202 19.56 -17.95 15.04
CA LEU A 202 18.10 -17.87 15.20
C LEU A 202 17.51 -18.85 16.23
N LYS A 203 18.31 -19.73 16.82
CA LYS A 203 17.91 -20.56 17.98
C LYS A 203 17.89 -19.73 19.26
#